data_AF-A0A914YDV9-F1
#
_entry.id   AF-A0A914YDV9-F1
#
_cell.length_a   1.000
_cell.length_b   1.000
_cell.length_c   1.000
_cell.angle_alpha   90.00
_cell.angle_beta   90.00
_cell.angle_gamma   90.00
#
_symmetry.space_group_name_H-M   'P 1'
#
loop_
_entity.id
_entity.type
_entity.pdbx_description
1 polymer ?
#
loop_
_entity_poly.entity_id
_entity_poly.type
_entity_poly.pdbx_seq_one_letter_code
_entity_poly.pdbx_strand_id
1 'polypeptide(L)'
;MEAVWEFQLSAKKWIRYDPSISKLMTEEAEKNSKTFETEIDGCSVIFDFEELKQKTVNTKFLKPIRCAILNHDKEYVLWELKKGQRFVSFHPSTAIELEQLHEQVNVTSVTFKGSKATVSFENKKIMYGNEEENETKIRRVISDAEPPSAGQPVLPNDNNQAATRATKRKDEIVRPRNEEVENKKIKLDEALKAAKKSNDLFAEVDEYCPGKDSKQVYIEKQDVYSVMLNQTNIAQNNNKYFLCQLLESKVSANCYYVFFRWGRVGLKGQNNLVSCGDDLEKAKKVFCNKFFDKTSNEFSTRKKFIKVKGKYDLIEMDYSKSTTFI
;
A
#
# COMPACT_ATOMS: atom_id res chain seq x y z
N MET A 1 -14.07 -2.35 -20.67
CA MET A 1 -13.39 -3.02 -19.55
C MET A 1 -12.19 -2.19 -19.17
N GLU A 2 -11.83 -2.16 -17.90
CA GLU A 2 -10.78 -1.29 -17.36
C GLU A 2 -9.62 -2.14 -16.85
N ALA A 3 -8.38 -1.75 -17.16
CA ALA A 3 -7.19 -2.39 -16.61
C ALA A 3 -6.82 -1.75 -15.27
N VAL A 4 -6.52 -2.61 -14.28
CA VAL A 4 -6.07 -2.22 -12.94
C VAL A 4 -4.78 -2.94 -12.64
N TRP A 5 -3.84 -2.23 -12.02
CA TRP A 5 -2.54 -2.78 -11.70
C TRP A 5 -2.45 -3.21 -10.23
N GLU A 6 -1.69 -4.26 -10.01
CA GLU A 6 -1.50 -4.87 -8.70
C GLU A 6 -0.02 -5.10 -8.43
N PHE A 7 0.36 -5.05 -7.16
CA PHE A 7 1.73 -5.36 -6.71
C PHE A 7 1.74 -6.41 -5.62
N GLN A 8 2.82 -7.18 -5.62
CA GLN A 8 3.05 -8.18 -4.59
C GLN A 8 3.63 -7.51 -3.34
N LEU A 9 2.86 -7.53 -2.25
CA LEU A 9 3.32 -7.09 -0.94
C LEU A 9 4.09 -8.20 -0.21
N SER A 10 3.64 -9.45 -0.34
CA SER A 10 4.35 -10.64 0.12
C SER A 10 4.00 -11.85 -0.75
N ALA A 11 4.66 -12.99 -0.53
CA ALA A 11 4.51 -14.19 -1.34
C ALA A 11 3.04 -14.63 -1.57
N LYS A 12 2.12 -14.33 -0.64
CA LYS A 12 0.69 -14.69 -0.72
C LYS A 12 -0.26 -13.49 -0.71
N LYS A 13 0.25 -12.26 -0.85
CA LYS A 13 -0.57 -11.05 -0.70
C LYS A 13 -0.28 -10.06 -1.82
N TRP A 14 -1.31 -9.83 -2.63
CA TRP A 14 -1.34 -8.84 -3.71
C TRP A 14 -2.24 -7.68 -3.31
N ILE A 15 -1.84 -6.48 -3.71
CA ILE A 15 -2.54 -5.23 -3.41
C ILE A 15 -2.75 -4.48 -4.71
N ARG A 16 -3.95 -3.94 -4.92
CA ARG A 16 -4.22 -3.03 -6.04
C ARG A 16 -3.55 -1.67 -5.80
N TYR A 17 -2.95 -1.12 -6.84
CA TYR A 17 -2.52 0.28 -6.82
C TYR A 17 -3.73 1.21 -6.73
N ASP A 18 -3.48 2.44 -6.29
CA ASP A 18 -4.48 3.50 -6.38
C ASP A 18 -5.00 3.63 -7.83
N PRO A 19 -6.30 3.90 -8.06
CA PRO A 19 -6.86 4.05 -9.39
C PRO A 19 -6.11 5.09 -10.25
N SER A 20 -5.63 6.18 -9.65
CA SER A 20 -4.87 7.21 -10.38
C SER A 20 -3.58 6.68 -10.98
N ILE A 21 -2.82 5.89 -10.21
CA ILE A 21 -1.58 5.24 -10.66
C ILE A 21 -1.88 4.15 -11.69
N SER A 22 -2.91 3.32 -11.45
CA SER A 22 -3.31 2.27 -12.39
C SER A 22 -3.68 2.84 -13.77
N LYS A 23 -4.37 3.98 -13.79
CA LYS A 23 -4.71 4.68 -15.03
C LYS A 23 -3.47 5.15 -15.79
N LEU A 24 -2.54 5.82 -15.10
CA LEU A 24 -1.28 6.28 -15.72
C LEU A 24 -0.45 5.12 -16.26
N MET A 25 -0.33 4.03 -15.50
CA MET A 25 0.38 2.82 -15.95
C MET A 25 -0.26 2.22 -17.21
N THR A 26 -1.58 2.22 -17.30
CA THR A 26 -2.31 1.70 -18.46
C THR A 26 -2.10 2.58 -19.68
N GLU A 27 -2.25 3.90 -19.55
CA GLU A 27 -2.00 4.86 -20.63
C GLU A 27 -0.57 4.76 -21.18
N GLU A 28 0.41 4.55 -20.31
CA GLU A 28 1.81 4.43 -20.72
C GLU A 28 2.13 3.06 -21.34
N ALA A 29 1.53 1.99 -20.83
CA ALA A 29 1.62 0.65 -21.43
C ALA A 29 1.00 0.63 -22.85
N GLU A 30 -0.12 1.33 -23.07
CA GLU A 30 -0.77 1.43 -24.38
C GLU A 30 0.09 2.14 -25.44
N LYS A 31 1.00 3.02 -25.02
CA LYS A 31 2.01 3.64 -25.91
C LYS A 31 3.14 2.68 -26.30
N ASN A 32 3.12 1.44 -25.82
CA ASN A 32 4.21 0.46 -25.92
C ASN A 32 5.52 0.95 -25.30
N SER A 33 5.45 1.87 -24.32
CA SER A 33 6.61 2.24 -23.52
C SER A 33 7.07 1.03 -22.72
N LYS A 34 8.38 0.78 -22.67
CA LYS A 34 8.95 -0.33 -21.89
C LYS A 34 8.90 -0.08 -20.39
N THR A 35 9.12 1.18 -20.02
CA THR A 35 9.22 1.61 -18.63
C THR A 35 8.44 2.90 -18.41
N PHE A 36 7.90 3.06 -17.20
CA PHE A 36 7.22 4.27 -16.76
C PHE A 36 7.79 4.71 -15.41
N GLU A 37 8.30 5.94 -15.32
CA GLU A 37 8.80 6.51 -14.08
C GLU A 37 7.79 7.50 -13.49
N THR A 38 7.53 7.38 -12.19
CA THR A 38 6.64 8.28 -11.46
C THR A 38 7.05 8.35 -9.98
N GLU A 39 6.33 9.14 -9.20
CA GLU A 39 6.53 9.25 -7.76
C GLU A 39 5.31 8.73 -7.01
N ILE A 40 5.56 7.86 -6.02
CA ILE A 40 4.54 7.36 -5.10
C ILE A 40 5.01 7.66 -3.68
N ASP A 41 4.28 8.52 -2.97
CA ASP A 41 4.55 8.93 -1.59
C ASP A 41 6.01 9.36 -1.34
N GLY A 42 6.54 10.26 -2.17
CA GLY A 42 7.93 10.73 -2.03
C GLY A 42 8.99 9.79 -2.58
N CYS A 43 8.59 8.63 -3.12
CA CYS A 43 9.50 7.63 -3.66
C CYS A 43 9.42 7.60 -5.18
N SER A 44 10.52 7.93 -5.86
CA SER A 44 10.68 7.69 -7.29
C SER A 44 10.64 6.19 -7.56
N VAL A 45 9.69 5.77 -8.38
CA VAL A 45 9.44 4.38 -8.77
C VAL A 45 9.45 4.26 -10.28
N ILE A 46 10.06 3.18 -10.76
CA ILE A 46 10.09 2.82 -12.17
C ILE A 46 9.32 1.51 -12.32
N PHE A 47 8.29 1.53 -13.15
CA PHE A 47 7.57 0.34 -13.59
C PHE A 47 8.19 -0.18 -14.87
N ASP A 48 8.49 -1.47 -14.90
CA ASP A 48 8.96 -2.20 -16.07
C ASP A 48 7.84 -3.13 -16.52
N PHE A 49 7.28 -2.86 -17.70
CA PHE A 49 6.15 -3.59 -18.25
C PHE A 49 6.55 -4.88 -18.97
N GLU A 50 7.84 -5.05 -19.34
CA GLU A 50 8.36 -6.27 -19.94
C GLU A 50 8.67 -7.33 -18.87
N GLU A 51 9.31 -6.89 -17.78
CA GLU A 51 9.66 -7.73 -16.65
C GLU A 51 8.56 -7.85 -15.60
N LEU A 52 7.51 -7.03 -15.71
CA LEU A 52 6.41 -6.91 -14.76
C LEU A 52 6.92 -6.70 -13.33
N LYS A 53 7.76 -5.67 -13.17
CA LYS A 53 8.33 -5.30 -11.88
C LYS A 53 8.24 -3.79 -11.65
N GLN A 54 7.91 -3.40 -10.42
CA GLN A 54 8.20 -2.08 -9.89
C GLN A 54 9.59 -2.10 -9.27
N LYS A 55 10.40 -1.08 -9.58
CA LYS A 55 11.68 -0.79 -8.93
C LYS A 55 11.61 0.57 -8.25
N THR A 56 11.77 0.60 -6.94
CA THR A 56 11.92 1.85 -6.21
C THR A 56 13.37 2.33 -6.34
N VAL A 57 13.59 3.50 -6.93
CA VAL A 57 14.93 4.00 -7.31
C VAL A 57 15.84 4.09 -6.09
N ASN A 58 15.31 4.61 -4.98
CA ASN A 58 16.10 4.94 -3.79
C ASN A 58 16.50 3.71 -2.97
N THR A 59 15.57 2.77 -2.78
CA THR A 59 15.81 1.54 -2.01
C THR A 59 16.31 0.39 -2.86
N LYS A 60 16.26 0.53 -4.20
CA LYS A 60 16.43 -0.53 -5.19
C LYS A 60 15.51 -1.73 -4.95
N PHE A 61 14.43 -1.55 -4.18
CA PHE A 61 13.49 -2.61 -3.87
C PHE A 61 12.70 -2.97 -5.12
N LEU A 62 12.52 -4.28 -5.33
CA LEU A 62 11.82 -4.82 -6.48
C LEU A 62 10.55 -5.52 -6.02
N LYS A 63 9.42 -5.14 -6.61
CA LYS A 63 8.12 -5.79 -6.38
C LYS A 63 7.58 -6.31 -7.71
N PRO A 64 7.19 -7.60 -7.79
CA PRO A 64 6.40 -8.07 -8.92
C PRO A 64 5.09 -7.28 -9.04
N ILE A 65 4.72 -6.94 -10.27
CA ILE A 65 3.43 -6.34 -10.61
C ILE A 65 2.65 -7.25 -11.56
N ARG A 66 1.33 -7.07 -11.65
CA ARG A 66 0.47 -7.75 -12.63
C ARG A 66 -0.72 -6.87 -13.00
N CYS A 67 -1.32 -7.16 -14.15
CA CYS A 67 -2.46 -6.44 -14.69
C CYS A 67 -3.72 -7.30 -14.59
N ALA A 68 -4.74 -6.77 -13.93
CA ALA A 68 -6.07 -7.35 -13.85
C ALA A 68 -7.06 -6.53 -14.67
N ILE A 69 -8.04 -7.19 -15.28
CA ILE A 69 -9.09 -6.56 -16.05
C ILE A 69 -10.39 -6.58 -15.24
N LEU A 70 -11.06 -5.44 -15.12
CA LEU A 70 -12.41 -5.37 -14.57
C LEU A 70 -13.40 -5.80 -15.65
N ASN A 71 -13.99 -6.98 -15.47
CA ASN A 71 -14.96 -7.55 -16.41
C ASN A 71 -16.38 -6.98 -16.22
N HIS A 72 -17.33 -7.44 -17.02
CA HIS A 72 -18.73 -7.00 -16.97
C HIS A 72 -19.44 -7.35 -15.65
N ASP A 73 -19.03 -8.45 -15.00
CA ASP A 73 -19.53 -8.89 -13.70
C ASP A 73 -18.93 -8.12 -12.51
N LYS A 74 -18.10 -7.11 -12.78
CA LYS A 74 -17.36 -6.32 -11.79
C LYS A 74 -16.37 -7.14 -10.98
N GLU A 75 -15.87 -8.22 -11.55
CA GLU A 75 -14.77 -9.02 -11.03
C GLU A 75 -13.45 -8.60 -11.68
N TYR A 76 -12.37 -8.61 -10.89
CA TYR A 76 -11.03 -8.41 -11.42
C TYR A 76 -10.47 -9.75 -11.87
N VAL A 77 -10.08 -9.86 -13.13
CA VAL A 77 -9.59 -11.11 -13.72
C VAL A 77 -8.21 -10.94 -14.32
N LEU A 78 -7.36 -11.92 -14.08
CA LEU A 78 -5.99 -11.99 -14.55
C LEU A 78 -5.93 -12.93 -15.74
N TRP A 79 -5.41 -12.43 -16.85
CA TRP A 79 -4.92 -13.27 -17.93
C TRP A 79 -3.42 -13.47 -17.73
N GLU A 80 -3.01 -14.74 -17.66
CA GLU A 80 -1.62 -15.09 -17.41
C GLU A 80 -1.09 -16.14 -18.39
N LEU A 81 0.20 -16.01 -18.68
CA LEU A 81 1.02 -16.81 -19.58
C LEU A 81 2.00 -17.63 -18.74
N LYS A 82 2.18 -18.92 -19.05
CA LYS A 82 3.21 -19.74 -18.45
C LYS A 82 4.60 -19.38 -19.04
N LYS A 83 5.52 -18.93 -18.18
CA LYS A 83 6.93 -18.66 -18.49
C LYS A 83 7.80 -19.54 -17.59
N GLY A 84 8.30 -20.65 -18.13
CA GLY A 84 9.01 -21.68 -17.36
C GLY A 84 8.11 -22.35 -16.32
N GLN A 85 8.44 -22.20 -15.03
CA GLN A 85 7.66 -22.76 -13.91
C GLN A 85 6.64 -21.78 -13.31
N ARG A 86 6.54 -20.55 -13.82
CA ARG A 86 5.68 -19.50 -13.26
C ARG A 86 4.67 -19.02 -14.28
N PHE A 87 3.58 -18.44 -13.78
CA PHE A 87 2.63 -17.68 -14.58
C PHE A 87 2.93 -16.19 -14.43
N VAL A 88 2.88 -15.46 -15.53
CA VAL A 88 3.12 -14.01 -15.60
C VAL A 88 1.94 -13.35 -16.30
N SER A 89 1.58 -12.15 -15.88
CA SER A 89 0.47 -11.39 -16.47
C SER A 89 0.69 -11.12 -17.95
N PHE A 90 -0.39 -11.07 -18.74
CA PHE A 90 -0.35 -10.45 -20.05
C PHE A 90 -0.21 -8.93 -19.95
N HIS A 91 0.30 -8.34 -21.04
CA HIS A 91 0.25 -6.90 -21.26
C HIS A 91 -1.22 -6.42 -21.27
N PRO A 92 -1.56 -5.21 -20.77
CA PRO A 92 -2.95 -4.75 -20.67
C PRO A 92 -3.74 -4.87 -21.97
N SER A 93 -3.17 -4.44 -23.10
CA SER A 93 -3.85 -4.48 -24.40
C SER A 93 -4.25 -5.90 -24.80
N THR A 94 -3.32 -6.86 -24.72
CA THR A 94 -3.61 -8.27 -24.99
C THR A 94 -4.58 -8.86 -23.98
N ALA A 95 -4.47 -8.53 -22.69
CA ALA A 95 -5.37 -9.03 -21.65
C ALA A 95 -6.83 -8.56 -21.85
N ILE A 96 -7.03 -7.30 -22.26
CA ILE A 96 -8.36 -6.76 -22.59
C ILE A 96 -8.94 -7.49 -23.79
N GLU A 97 -8.16 -7.69 -24.86
CA GLU A 97 -8.58 -8.40 -26.06
C GLU A 97 -8.98 -9.86 -25.75
N LEU A 98 -8.18 -10.55 -24.93
CA LEU A 98 -8.51 -11.90 -24.44
C LEU A 98 -9.80 -11.92 -23.62
N GLU A 99 -9.99 -10.94 -22.73
CA GLU A 99 -11.20 -10.87 -21.90
C GLU A 99 -12.45 -10.59 -22.73
N GLN A 100 -12.35 -9.83 -23.84
CA GLN A 100 -13.48 -9.57 -24.73
C GLN A 100 -13.91 -10.81 -25.51
N LEU A 101 -12.94 -11.63 -25.91
CA LEU A 101 -13.15 -12.69 -26.90
C LEU A 101 -13.43 -14.06 -26.28
N HIS A 102 -13.03 -14.34 -25.04
CA HIS A 102 -13.10 -15.69 -24.46
C HIS A 102 -14.52 -16.27 -24.35
N GLU A 103 -15.55 -15.42 -24.24
CA GLU A 103 -16.96 -15.85 -24.18
C GLU A 103 -17.58 -16.03 -25.56
N GLN A 104 -17.01 -15.40 -26.59
CA GLN A 104 -17.59 -15.30 -27.93
C GLN A 104 -17.04 -16.37 -28.87
N VAL A 105 -15.75 -16.67 -28.74
CA VAL A 105 -15.02 -17.57 -29.65
C VAL A 105 -14.15 -18.52 -28.86
N ASN A 106 -13.96 -19.73 -29.38
CA ASN A 106 -13.04 -20.70 -28.77
C ASN A 106 -11.58 -20.48 -29.20
N VAL A 107 -11.37 -19.99 -30.43
CA VAL A 107 -10.06 -19.72 -31.00
C VAL A 107 -10.06 -18.31 -31.58
N THR A 108 -9.01 -17.53 -31.32
CA THR A 108 -8.84 -16.18 -31.85
C THR A 108 -7.38 -15.88 -32.20
N SER A 109 -7.13 -14.80 -32.92
CA SER A 109 -5.78 -14.26 -33.11
C SER A 109 -5.64 -12.91 -32.43
N VAL A 110 -4.60 -12.74 -31.62
CA VAL A 110 -4.28 -11.52 -30.87
C VAL A 110 -2.88 -11.02 -31.20
N THR A 111 -2.59 -9.76 -30.90
CA THR A 111 -1.21 -9.25 -31.00
C THR A 111 -0.43 -9.58 -29.72
N PHE A 112 0.67 -10.31 -29.87
CA PHE A 112 1.54 -10.70 -28.77
C PHE A 112 3.01 -10.53 -29.16
N LYS A 113 3.77 -9.76 -28.38
CA LYS A 113 5.19 -9.44 -28.65
C LYS A 113 5.43 -8.86 -30.06
N GLY A 114 4.51 -8.03 -30.55
CA GLY A 114 4.61 -7.40 -31.87
C GLY A 114 4.34 -8.35 -33.06
N SER A 115 3.87 -9.57 -32.81
CA SER A 115 3.47 -10.54 -33.84
C SER A 115 2.04 -11.04 -33.60
N LYS A 116 1.39 -11.57 -34.64
CA LYS A 116 0.11 -12.27 -34.47
C LYS A 116 0.35 -13.60 -33.77
N ALA A 117 -0.47 -13.90 -32.78
CA ALA A 117 -0.50 -15.15 -32.06
C ALA A 117 -1.91 -15.74 -32.13
N THR A 118 -2.00 -17.07 -32.15
CA THR A 118 -3.28 -17.79 -32.08
C THR A 118 -3.51 -18.28 -30.67
N VAL A 119 -4.70 -18.01 -30.13
CA VAL A 119 -5.10 -18.39 -28.78
C VAL A 119 -6.26 -19.35 -28.86
N SER A 120 -6.17 -20.48 -28.16
CA SER A 120 -7.25 -21.44 -27.95
C SER A 120 -7.66 -21.41 -26.47
N PHE A 121 -8.89 -20.98 -26.21
CA PHE A 121 -9.43 -20.86 -24.85
C PHE A 121 -9.79 -22.21 -24.24
N GLU A 122 -10.37 -23.13 -25.01
CA GLU A 122 -10.65 -24.51 -24.58
C GLU A 122 -9.36 -25.25 -24.20
N ASN A 123 -8.34 -25.19 -25.05
CA ASN A 123 -7.07 -25.86 -24.77
C ASN A 123 -6.18 -25.06 -23.81
N LYS A 124 -6.55 -23.82 -23.48
CA LYS A 124 -5.81 -22.90 -22.61
C LYS A 124 -4.37 -22.72 -23.08
N LYS A 125 -4.19 -22.46 -24.37
CA LYS A 125 -2.89 -22.35 -25.04
C LYS A 125 -2.82 -21.12 -25.93
N ILE A 126 -1.62 -20.56 -26.06
CA ILE A 126 -1.26 -19.55 -27.05
C ILE A 126 -0.08 -20.07 -27.88
N MET A 127 -0.16 -19.85 -29.20
CA MET A 127 0.89 -20.17 -30.16
C MET A 127 1.32 -18.87 -30.86
N TYR A 128 2.61 -18.60 -30.93
CA TYR A 128 3.14 -17.38 -31.53
C TYR A 128 4.41 -17.66 -32.34
N GLY A 129 4.63 -16.93 -33.44
CA GLY A 129 5.74 -17.19 -34.36
C GLY A 129 5.46 -18.32 -35.36
N ASN A 130 6.48 -18.68 -36.15
CA ASN A 130 6.34 -19.58 -37.31
C ASN A 130 6.63 -21.07 -36.99
N GLU A 131 6.90 -21.41 -35.74
CA GLU A 131 7.30 -22.77 -35.33
C GLU A 131 6.35 -23.29 -34.24
N GLU A 132 5.88 -24.52 -34.38
CA GLU A 132 5.02 -25.23 -33.42
C GLU A 132 5.65 -25.35 -32.01
N GLU A 133 6.94 -25.03 -31.86
CA GLU A 133 7.67 -25.01 -30.57
C GLU A 133 7.35 -23.83 -29.65
N ASN A 134 6.68 -22.78 -30.13
CA ASN A 134 6.31 -21.61 -29.30
C ASN A 134 4.89 -21.71 -28.74
N GLU A 135 4.44 -22.92 -28.46
CA GLU A 135 3.21 -23.17 -27.72
C GLU A 135 3.44 -22.99 -26.21
N THR A 136 2.57 -22.24 -25.55
CA THR A 136 2.60 -22.12 -24.08
C THR A 136 1.20 -22.06 -23.49
N LYS A 137 1.11 -22.47 -22.21
CA LYS A 137 -0.15 -22.49 -21.48
C LYS A 137 -0.53 -21.08 -21.05
N ILE A 138 -1.82 -20.78 -21.15
CA ILE A 138 -2.41 -19.57 -20.58
C ILE A 138 -3.44 -19.96 -19.52
N ARG A 139 -3.85 -18.99 -18.70
CA ARG A 139 -4.98 -19.16 -17.79
C ARG A 139 -5.68 -17.85 -17.53
N ARG A 140 -6.95 -17.96 -17.19
CA ARG A 140 -7.79 -16.90 -16.63
C ARG A 140 -8.04 -17.21 -15.16
N VAL A 141 -7.80 -16.26 -14.27
CA VAL A 141 -7.95 -16.43 -12.82
C VAL A 141 -8.58 -15.18 -12.21
N ILE A 142 -9.47 -15.32 -11.24
CA ILE A 142 -9.99 -14.17 -10.48
C ILE A 142 -8.87 -13.64 -9.57
N SER A 143 -8.68 -12.32 -9.56
CA SER A 143 -7.67 -11.68 -8.72
C SER A 143 -8.01 -11.83 -7.24
N ASP A 144 -7.00 -12.21 -6.46
CA ASP A 144 -7.02 -12.25 -5.00
C ASP A 144 -6.51 -10.95 -4.36
N ALA A 145 -6.35 -9.87 -5.14
CA ALA A 145 -5.76 -8.63 -4.64
C ALA A 145 -6.72 -7.79 -3.79
N GLU A 146 -6.25 -7.40 -2.61
CA GLU A 146 -6.96 -6.48 -1.74
C GLU A 146 -7.03 -5.07 -2.34
N PRO A 147 -8.06 -4.27 -2.01
CA PRO A 147 -8.13 -2.90 -2.46
C PRO A 147 -6.96 -2.06 -1.90
N PRO A 148 -6.68 -0.90 -2.52
CA PRO A 148 -5.58 -0.02 -2.13
C PRO A 148 -5.67 0.37 -0.65
N SER A 149 -6.91 0.55 -0.15
CA SER A 149 -7.23 1.02 1.20
C SER A 149 -7.90 -0.03 2.10
N ALA A 150 -7.62 -1.34 1.90
CA ALA A 150 -7.92 -2.32 2.97
C ALA A 150 -6.91 -2.17 4.11
N GLY A 151 -7.01 -1.06 4.83
CA GLY A 151 -6.44 -0.82 6.15
C GLY A 151 -7.60 -0.45 7.08
N GLN A 152 -8.53 -1.39 7.29
CA GLN A 152 -9.27 -1.38 8.53
C GLN A 152 -8.37 -2.02 9.60
N PRO A 153 -8.33 -1.47 10.83
CA PRO A 153 -7.54 -2.04 11.90
C PRO A 153 -7.98 -3.50 12.11
N VAL A 154 -7.04 -4.43 11.96
CA VAL A 154 -7.26 -5.81 12.41
C VAL A 154 -7.19 -5.74 13.93
N LEU A 155 -8.36 -5.62 14.57
CA LEU A 155 -8.48 -5.86 15.99
C LEU A 155 -7.95 -7.28 16.29
N PRO A 156 -7.13 -7.47 17.34
CA PRO A 156 -6.73 -8.80 17.78
C PRO A 156 -7.99 -9.61 18.10
N ASN A 157 -8.18 -10.71 17.39
CA ASN A 157 -9.27 -11.64 17.64
C ASN A 157 -8.81 -12.61 18.74
N ASP A 158 -9.01 -12.24 20.01
CA ASP A 158 -8.77 -13.13 21.14
C ASP A 158 -9.91 -14.15 21.23
N ASN A 159 -9.72 -15.29 20.57
CA ASN A 159 -10.42 -16.51 20.89
C ASN A 159 -9.73 -17.19 22.09
N ASN A 160 -10.32 -17.10 23.29
CA ASN A 160 -10.50 -18.26 24.16
C ASN A 160 -11.43 -18.00 25.37
N GLN A 161 -12.60 -18.66 25.30
CA GLN A 161 -13.34 -19.39 26.34
C GLN A 161 -13.64 -18.73 27.70
N ALA A 162 -14.95 -18.58 28.01
CA ALA A 162 -15.61 -19.35 29.08
C ALA A 162 -17.14 -19.11 29.06
N ALA A 163 -17.89 -20.20 29.16
CA ALA A 163 -19.34 -20.25 29.20
C ALA A 163 -19.91 -19.92 30.58
N THR A 164 -21.07 -19.25 30.64
CA THR A 164 -22.16 -19.61 31.59
C THR A 164 -23.52 -19.09 31.11
N ARG A 165 -24.52 -19.96 31.25
CA ARG A 165 -25.96 -19.85 30.94
C ARG A 165 -26.70 -18.89 31.89
N ALA A 166 -27.70 -18.15 31.37
CA ALA A 166 -29.03 -17.98 31.99
C ALA A 166 -30.07 -17.32 31.06
N THR A 167 -31.02 -18.16 30.61
CA THR A 167 -32.47 -17.98 30.32
C THR A 167 -33.17 -16.61 30.15
N LYS A 168 -33.83 -16.49 28.98
CA LYS A 168 -35.21 -16.04 28.64
C LYS A 168 -35.97 -15.07 29.58
N ARG A 169 -36.54 -14.00 28.99
CA ARG A 169 -38.01 -13.81 28.75
C ARG A 169 -38.27 -12.64 27.78
N LYS A 170 -39.33 -12.79 26.99
CA LYS A 170 -39.93 -11.83 26.04
C LYS A 170 -40.77 -10.80 26.83
N ASP A 171 -40.95 -9.59 26.28
CA ASP A 171 -42.27 -8.95 26.10
C ASP A 171 -42.18 -7.67 25.25
N GLU A 172 -43.33 -7.29 24.68
CA GLU A 172 -43.57 -6.46 23.51
C GLU A 172 -43.43 -4.92 23.68
N ILE A 173 -42.92 -4.32 22.61
CA ILE A 173 -43.35 -3.09 21.88
C ILE A 173 -44.25 -2.08 22.62
N VAL A 174 -43.72 -0.87 22.85
CA VAL A 174 -44.42 0.41 22.58
C VAL A 174 -43.39 1.46 22.08
N ARG A 175 -43.61 1.98 20.86
CA ARG A 175 -42.87 3.13 20.31
C ARG A 175 -43.53 4.44 20.77
N PRO A 176 -42.73 5.49 21.04
CA PRO A 176 -43.11 6.79 20.49
C PRO A 176 -41.94 7.59 19.88
N ARG A 177 -42.30 8.19 18.73
CA ARG A 177 -41.91 9.52 18.21
C ARG A 177 -40.46 9.79 17.77
N ASN A 178 -40.33 9.96 16.45
CA ASN A 178 -39.11 10.04 15.62
C ASN A 178 -38.33 11.37 15.65
N GLU A 179 -38.68 12.37 16.46
CA GLU A 179 -38.04 13.70 16.33
C GLU A 179 -36.68 13.82 17.07
N GLU A 180 -36.44 13.04 18.13
CA GLU A 180 -35.14 13.07 18.84
C GLU A 180 -34.03 12.30 18.12
N VAL A 181 -34.38 11.26 17.37
CA VAL A 181 -33.41 10.42 16.64
C VAL A 181 -32.86 11.17 15.43
N GLU A 182 -33.71 11.96 14.76
CA GLU A 182 -33.32 12.76 13.60
C GLU A 182 -32.44 13.95 14.00
N ASN A 183 -32.75 14.63 15.10
CA ASN A 183 -31.89 15.68 15.66
C ASN A 183 -30.54 15.16 16.20
N LYS A 184 -30.50 13.92 16.74
CA LYS A 184 -29.23 13.26 17.11
C LYS A 184 -28.43 12.83 15.88
N LYS A 185 -29.08 12.37 14.81
CA LYS A 185 -28.44 12.05 13.52
C LYS A 185 -27.88 13.28 12.83
N ILE A 186 -28.64 14.39 12.80
CA ILE A 186 -28.18 15.66 12.22
C ILE A 186 -27.01 16.23 13.03
N LYS A 187 -27.05 16.17 14.37
CA LYS A 187 -25.90 16.56 15.21
C LYS A 187 -24.70 15.62 15.06
N LEU A 188 -24.91 14.33 14.86
CA LEU A 188 -23.83 13.36 14.59
C LEU A 188 -23.24 13.55 13.20
N ASP A 189 -24.06 13.85 12.19
CA ASP A 189 -23.64 14.13 10.82
C ASP A 189 -22.98 15.50 10.68
N GLU A 190 -23.40 16.49 11.46
CA GLU A 190 -22.70 17.78 11.62
C GLU A 190 -21.41 17.64 12.42
N ALA A 191 -21.37 16.80 13.46
CA ALA A 191 -20.13 16.45 14.16
C ALA A 191 -19.18 15.62 13.28
N LEU A 192 -19.69 14.74 12.40
CA LEU A 192 -18.91 14.00 11.39
C LEU A 192 -18.45 14.91 10.24
N LYS A 193 -19.25 15.91 9.85
CA LYS A 193 -18.85 16.95 8.88
C LYS A 193 -17.85 17.95 9.48
N ALA A 194 -17.95 18.24 10.77
CA ALA A 194 -16.98 19.04 11.51
C ALA A 194 -15.68 18.26 11.78
N ALA A 195 -15.76 16.96 12.09
CA ALA A 195 -14.61 16.06 12.19
C ALA A 195 -13.91 15.86 10.82
N LYS A 196 -14.65 15.92 9.71
CA LYS A 196 -14.08 15.99 8.35
C LYS A 196 -13.38 17.32 8.05
N LYS A 197 -13.54 18.36 8.88
CA LYS A 197 -12.97 19.70 8.67
C LYS A 197 -11.78 20.03 9.58
N SER A 198 -11.40 19.15 10.50
CA SER A 198 -10.17 19.27 11.29
C SER A 198 -9.62 17.89 11.66
N ASN A 199 -9.16 17.12 10.66
CA ASN A 199 -8.30 15.98 10.91
C ASN A 199 -6.87 16.49 11.12
N ASP A 200 -6.67 17.30 12.16
CA ASP A 200 -5.37 17.85 12.50
C ASP A 200 -4.54 16.72 13.11
N LEU A 201 -3.89 15.95 12.24
CA LEU A 201 -2.85 15.03 12.64
C LEU A 201 -1.72 15.84 13.28
N PHE A 202 -1.22 15.37 14.42
CA PHE A 202 -0.12 16.03 15.11
C PHE A 202 0.83 15.00 15.67
N ALA A 203 2.12 15.24 15.48
CA ALA A 203 3.19 14.48 16.10
C ALA A 203 4.18 15.44 16.72
N GLU A 204 4.51 15.20 17.98
CA GLU A 204 5.51 15.98 18.68
C GLU A 204 6.91 15.68 18.13
N VAL A 205 7.72 16.74 18.05
CA VAL A 205 9.15 16.60 17.77
C VAL A 205 9.81 15.98 18.99
N ASP A 206 10.70 15.00 18.76
CA ASP A 206 11.42 14.33 19.82
C ASP A 206 12.13 15.29 20.78
N GLU A 207 12.05 15.02 22.08
CA GLU A 207 12.63 15.86 23.12
C GLU A 207 14.16 16.01 23.01
N TYR A 208 14.85 15.04 22.40
CA TYR A 208 16.29 15.07 22.19
C TYR A 208 16.69 15.61 20.82
N CYS A 209 15.74 16.12 20.02
CA CYS A 209 16.05 16.79 18.78
C CYS A 209 16.66 18.17 19.04
N PRO A 210 17.85 18.47 18.49
CA PRO A 210 18.43 19.81 18.59
C PRO A 210 17.49 20.86 18.00
N GLY A 211 17.19 21.91 18.79
CA GLY A 211 16.27 22.98 18.39
C GLY A 211 14.86 22.48 18.08
N LYS A 212 14.28 21.64 18.95
CA LYS A 212 12.92 21.07 18.76
C LYS A 212 11.87 22.18 18.58
N ASP A 213 12.00 23.28 19.33
CA ASP A 213 10.97 24.32 19.39
C ASP A 213 10.83 25.08 18.07
N SER A 214 11.90 25.14 17.27
CA SER A 214 11.92 25.74 15.94
C SER A 214 11.53 24.76 14.83
N LYS A 215 11.09 23.54 15.14
CA LYS A 215 10.75 22.50 14.16
C LYS A 215 9.36 21.92 14.42
N GLN A 216 8.79 21.32 13.39
CA GLN A 216 7.56 20.51 13.45
C GLN A 216 7.75 19.23 12.64
N VAL A 217 7.00 18.18 12.98
CA VAL A 217 6.97 16.97 12.15
C VAL A 217 6.26 17.30 10.84
N TYR A 218 6.85 16.86 9.73
CA TYR A 218 6.27 17.02 8.41
C TYR A 218 5.09 16.08 8.22
N ILE A 219 3.98 16.64 7.73
CA ILE A 219 2.73 15.92 7.47
C ILE A 219 2.30 16.22 6.04
N GLU A 220 2.06 15.18 5.26
CA GLU A 220 1.58 15.29 3.90
C GLU A 220 0.24 14.58 3.78
N LYS A 221 -0.83 15.33 3.50
CA LYS A 221 -2.21 14.82 3.44
C LYS A 221 -2.63 14.13 4.76
N GLN A 222 -2.53 12.80 4.84
CA GLN A 222 -2.83 11.98 6.02
C GLN A 222 -1.60 11.20 6.52
N ASP A 223 -0.44 11.43 5.93
CA ASP A 223 0.78 10.71 6.23
C ASP A 223 1.68 11.55 7.14
N VAL A 224 1.80 11.10 8.38
CA VAL A 224 2.71 11.66 9.38
C VAL A 224 4.08 11.02 9.19
N TYR A 225 5.10 11.82 8.88
CA TYR A 225 6.47 11.33 8.71
C TYR A 225 7.20 11.22 10.06
N SER A 226 6.61 10.44 10.96
CA SER A 226 7.15 10.09 12.27
C SER A 226 6.88 8.60 12.48
N VAL A 227 7.90 7.83 12.85
CA VAL A 227 7.76 6.40 13.14
C VAL A 227 8.59 6.00 14.33
N MET A 228 8.00 5.19 15.19
CA MET A 228 8.69 4.50 16.28
C MET A 228 8.80 3.02 15.92
N LEU A 229 10.01 2.47 16.00
CA LEU A 229 10.29 1.09 15.67
C LEU A 229 10.88 0.37 16.88
N ASN A 230 10.56 -0.91 17.04
CA ASN A 230 11.10 -1.75 18.11
C ASN A 230 11.62 -3.08 17.59
N GLN A 231 12.74 -3.55 18.13
CA GLN A 231 13.29 -4.86 17.85
C GLN A 231 13.55 -5.58 19.16
N THR A 232 12.76 -6.62 19.41
CA THR A 232 12.93 -7.51 20.56
C THR A 232 13.43 -8.88 20.09
N ASN A 233 14.53 -9.34 20.67
CA ASN A 233 15.02 -10.71 20.58
C ASN A 233 15.21 -11.24 21.99
N ILE A 234 14.26 -12.06 22.43
CA ILE A 234 14.19 -12.63 23.78
C ILE A 234 15.42 -13.51 24.05
N ALA A 235 15.81 -14.34 23.08
CA ALA A 235 16.92 -15.28 23.23
C ALA A 235 18.27 -14.59 23.48
N GLN A 236 18.43 -13.36 22.99
CA GLN A 236 19.66 -12.56 23.17
C GLN A 236 19.49 -11.40 24.15
N ASN A 237 18.35 -11.31 24.87
CA ASN A 237 17.99 -10.18 25.74
C ASN A 237 18.24 -8.81 25.07
N ASN A 238 17.88 -8.71 23.80
CA ASN A 238 18.06 -7.53 22.98
C ASN A 238 16.71 -6.85 22.83
N ASN A 239 16.54 -5.68 23.47
CA ASN A 239 15.37 -4.83 23.30
C ASN A 239 15.85 -3.44 22.86
N LYS A 240 15.64 -3.11 21.58
CA LYS A 240 16.18 -1.90 20.95
C LYS A 240 15.07 -1.12 20.27
N TYR A 241 15.09 0.21 20.40
CA TYR A 241 14.18 1.08 19.67
C TYR A 241 14.93 1.88 18.59
N PHE A 242 14.18 2.34 17.59
CA PHE A 242 14.62 3.28 16.58
C PHE A 242 13.48 4.24 16.23
N LEU A 243 13.68 5.53 16.50
CA LEU A 243 12.79 6.62 16.11
C LEU A 243 13.34 7.27 14.83
N CYS A 244 12.43 7.63 13.93
CA CYS A 244 12.73 8.37 12.72
C CYS A 244 11.65 9.44 12.48
N GLN A 245 12.05 10.71 12.32
CA GLN A 245 11.14 11.83 12.07
C GLN A 245 11.67 12.70 10.91
N LEU A 246 10.82 13.02 9.94
CA LEU A 246 11.06 14.09 8.98
C LEU A 246 10.50 15.37 9.59
N LEU A 247 11.34 16.39 9.71
CA LEU A 247 11.02 17.66 10.34
C LEU A 247 11.11 18.81 9.34
N GLU A 248 10.24 19.79 9.51
CA GLU A 248 10.26 21.07 8.81
C GLU A 248 10.53 22.21 9.81
N SER A 249 11.29 23.22 9.40
CA SER A 249 11.53 24.42 10.19
C SER A 249 10.28 25.30 10.27
N LYS A 250 9.96 25.76 11.47
CA LYS A 250 8.92 26.79 11.70
C LYS A 250 9.39 28.21 11.39
N VAL A 251 10.71 28.41 11.29
CA VAL A 251 11.33 29.74 11.18
C VAL A 251 11.76 30.05 9.75
N SER A 252 12.28 29.05 9.05
CA SER A 252 12.76 29.19 7.66
C SER A 252 11.88 28.35 6.76
N ALA A 253 11.19 28.99 5.82
CA ALA A 253 10.38 28.29 4.84
C ALA A 253 11.26 27.32 4.03
N ASN A 254 10.69 26.15 3.69
CA ASN A 254 11.37 25.11 2.92
C ASN A 254 12.73 24.75 3.55
N CYS A 255 12.76 24.43 4.84
CA CYS A 255 13.98 23.93 5.46
C CYS A 255 13.68 22.62 6.19
N TYR A 256 14.24 21.52 5.69
CA TYR A 256 13.91 20.17 6.09
C TYR A 256 15.08 19.49 6.80
N TYR A 257 14.73 18.64 7.76
CA TYR A 257 15.66 17.82 8.52
C TYR A 257 15.13 16.41 8.66
N VAL A 258 16.02 15.44 8.84
CA VAL A 258 15.64 14.08 9.24
C VAL A 258 16.33 13.74 10.55
N PHE A 259 15.52 13.51 11.59
CA PHE A 259 15.99 13.17 12.91
C PHE A 259 15.87 11.66 13.16
N PHE A 260 16.93 11.09 13.71
CA PHE A 260 16.99 9.69 14.12
C PHE A 260 17.39 9.60 15.58
N ARG A 261 16.78 8.67 16.33
CA ARG A 261 17.21 8.32 17.69
C ARG A 261 17.11 6.82 17.91
N TRP A 262 18.11 6.20 18.52
CA TRP A 262 18.13 4.75 18.71
C TRP A 262 18.88 4.34 19.97
N GLY A 263 18.50 3.22 20.56
CA GLY A 263 19.13 2.73 21.78
C GLY A 263 18.44 1.51 22.37
N ARG A 264 18.83 1.15 23.59
CA ARG A 264 18.07 0.18 24.39
C ARG A 264 16.80 0.84 24.90
N VAL A 265 15.67 0.13 24.86
CA VAL A 265 14.39 0.62 25.38
C VAL A 265 14.55 1.06 26.84
N GLY A 266 14.02 2.23 27.19
CA GLY A 266 14.16 2.85 28.51
C GLY A 266 15.41 3.73 28.69
N LEU A 267 16.33 3.76 27.73
CA LEU A 267 17.50 4.64 27.75
C LEU A 267 17.44 5.70 26.64
N LYS A 268 18.08 6.85 26.90
CA LYS A 268 18.18 7.98 25.95
C LYS A 268 18.77 7.59 24.59
N GLY A 269 19.71 6.65 24.57
CA GLY A 269 20.34 6.20 23.33
C GLY A 269 21.24 7.25 22.67
N GLN A 270 21.44 7.08 21.37
CA GLN A 270 22.17 7.99 20.48
C GLN A 270 21.19 8.65 19.52
N ASN A 271 21.54 9.82 19.00
CA ASN A 271 20.74 10.52 18.01
C ASN A 271 21.59 11.02 16.84
N ASN A 272 20.93 11.40 15.76
CA ASN A 272 21.53 12.05 14.61
C ASN A 272 20.51 12.97 13.94
N LEU A 273 20.91 14.17 13.56
CA LEU A 273 20.09 15.13 12.82
C LEU A 273 20.74 15.41 11.47
N VAL A 274 20.09 15.02 10.38
CA VAL A 274 20.54 15.27 9.02
C VAL A 274 19.85 16.53 8.50
N SER A 275 20.63 17.52 8.06
CA SER A 275 20.10 18.70 7.37
C SER A 275 19.93 18.40 5.88
N CYS A 276 18.73 18.69 5.35
CA CYS A 276 18.40 18.48 3.93
C CYS A 276 18.30 19.79 3.15
N GLY A 277 18.36 20.95 3.81
CA GLY A 277 18.20 22.24 3.16
C GLY A 277 16.76 22.44 2.68
N ASP A 278 16.59 23.02 1.51
CA ASP A 278 15.32 23.25 0.82
C ASP A 278 14.82 22.08 -0.02
N ASP A 279 15.57 21.00 -0.06
CA ASP A 279 15.25 19.79 -0.81
C ASP A 279 14.38 18.84 0.04
N LEU A 280 13.06 19.01 -0.08
CA LEU A 280 12.06 18.13 0.52
C LEU A 280 12.21 16.68 0.03
N GLU A 281 12.47 16.48 -1.27
CA GLU A 281 12.62 15.15 -1.83
C GLU A 281 13.80 14.42 -1.20
N LYS A 282 14.94 15.08 -1.03
CA LYS A 282 16.10 14.52 -0.32
C LYS A 282 15.75 14.14 1.10
N ALA A 283 14.97 14.95 1.82
CA ALA A 283 14.51 14.61 3.17
C ALA A 283 13.64 13.36 3.18
N LYS A 284 12.65 13.27 2.27
CA LYS A 284 11.80 12.08 2.11
C LYS A 284 12.63 10.85 1.73
N LYS A 285 13.58 10.98 0.81
CA LYS A 285 14.51 9.91 0.39
C LYS A 285 15.31 9.37 1.57
N VAL A 286 15.91 10.25 2.38
CA VAL A 286 16.68 9.87 3.58
C VAL A 286 15.80 9.15 4.61
N PHE A 287 14.59 9.66 4.85
CA PHE A 287 13.62 9.06 5.76
C PHE A 287 13.17 7.66 5.29
N CYS A 288 12.68 7.55 4.05
CA CYS A 288 12.15 6.31 3.48
C CYS A 288 13.23 5.23 3.36
N ASN A 289 14.46 5.59 2.96
CA ASN A 289 15.57 4.65 2.91
C ASN A 289 15.91 4.13 4.31
N LYS A 290 15.95 4.99 5.33
CA LYS A 290 16.23 4.53 6.69
C LYS A 290 15.13 3.61 7.23
N PHE A 291 13.87 3.94 6.98
CA PHE A 291 12.75 3.07 7.34
C PHE A 291 12.88 1.69 6.69
N PHE A 292 13.14 1.66 5.37
CA PHE A 292 13.32 0.42 4.62
C PHE A 292 14.53 -0.39 5.11
N ASP A 293 15.67 0.24 5.39
CA ASP A 293 16.86 -0.46 5.92
C ASP A 293 16.55 -1.22 7.22
N LYS A 294 15.75 -0.59 8.10
CA LYS A 294 15.41 -1.10 9.44
C LYS A 294 14.30 -2.13 9.42
N THR A 295 13.32 -2.02 8.52
CA THR A 295 12.11 -2.83 8.53
C THR A 295 11.98 -3.79 7.34
N SER A 296 12.70 -3.53 6.25
CA SER A 296 12.50 -4.14 4.93
C SER A 296 11.08 -3.97 4.37
N ASN A 297 10.38 -2.91 4.79
CA ASN A 297 9.09 -2.49 4.27
C ASN A 297 9.21 -1.08 3.67
N GLU A 298 8.46 -0.80 2.60
CA GLU A 298 8.38 0.56 2.06
C GLU A 298 7.43 1.42 2.90
N PHE A 299 7.77 2.69 3.09
CA PHE A 299 7.00 3.62 3.91
C PHE A 299 5.60 3.91 3.32
N SER A 300 5.48 3.97 2.00
CA SER A 300 4.21 4.08 1.27
C SER A 300 3.22 2.97 1.66
N THR A 301 3.73 1.74 1.79
CA THR A 301 2.93 0.56 2.14
C THR A 301 2.88 0.25 3.63
N ARG A 302 3.29 1.18 4.52
CA ARG A 302 3.40 0.92 5.97
C ARG A 302 2.08 0.55 6.63
N LYS A 303 0.92 0.95 6.08
CA LYS A 303 -0.40 0.53 6.59
C LYS A 303 -0.63 -0.98 6.48
N LYS A 304 0.14 -1.67 5.63
CA LYS A 304 0.15 -3.13 5.49
C LYS A 304 1.51 -3.69 5.89
N PHE A 305 2.08 -3.17 6.98
CA PHE A 305 3.39 -3.57 7.49
C PHE A 305 3.46 -5.08 7.73
N ILE A 306 4.54 -5.72 7.29
CA ILE A 306 4.80 -7.13 7.54
C ILE A 306 6.09 -7.26 8.33
N LYS A 307 5.99 -7.84 9.52
CA LYS A 307 7.15 -8.08 10.37
C LYS A 307 8.13 -9.05 9.71
N VAL A 308 9.34 -8.56 9.41
CA VAL A 308 10.44 -9.40 8.91
C VAL A 308 11.28 -9.94 10.06
N LYS A 309 11.55 -11.25 10.07
CA LYS A 309 12.41 -11.89 11.09
C LYS A 309 13.79 -11.21 11.13
N GLY A 310 14.25 -10.84 12.33
CA GLY A 310 15.55 -10.19 12.52
C GLY A 310 15.60 -8.69 12.14
N LYS A 311 14.49 -8.08 11.71
CA LYS A 311 14.36 -6.63 11.47
C LYS A 311 13.61 -5.92 12.61
N TYR A 312 13.43 -4.61 12.52
CA TYR A 312 12.58 -3.86 13.44
C TYR A 312 11.10 -4.09 13.11
N ASP A 313 10.25 -3.97 14.12
CA ASP A 313 8.79 -3.89 14.04
C ASP A 313 8.34 -2.44 14.08
N LEU A 314 7.16 -2.15 13.53
CA LEU A 314 6.54 -0.83 13.60
C LEU A 314 5.64 -0.73 14.84
N ILE A 315 5.83 0.31 15.65
CA ILE A 315 4.93 0.64 16.76
C ILE A 315 3.88 1.62 16.23
N GLU A 316 2.60 1.28 16.37
CA GLU A 316 1.51 2.19 16.07
C GLU A 316 1.49 3.33 17.11
N MET A 317 1.43 4.55 16.60
CA MET A 317 1.38 5.78 17.40
C MET A 317 0.07 6.48 17.07
N ASP A 318 -0.63 6.96 18.10
CA ASP A 318 -1.82 7.79 17.91
C ASP A 318 -1.39 9.24 17.67
N TYR A 319 -1.74 9.76 16.49
CA TYR A 319 -1.46 11.13 16.07
C TYR A 319 -2.73 12.00 16.02
N SER A 320 -3.85 11.51 16.55
CA SER A 320 -5.05 12.31 16.71
C SER A 320 -4.82 13.36 17.81
N LYS A 321 -5.12 14.64 17.54
CA LYS A 321 -5.14 15.65 18.61
C LYS A 321 -6.23 15.26 19.61
N SER A 322 -5.83 14.79 20.78
CA SER A 322 -6.70 14.85 21.94
C SER A 322 -6.85 16.33 22.30
N THR A 323 -7.99 16.92 21.98
CA THR A 323 -8.33 18.27 22.41
C THR A 323 -8.39 18.28 23.93
N THR A 324 -7.28 18.63 24.58
CA THR A 324 -7.29 19.04 25.98
C THR A 324 -8.02 20.37 26.05
N PHE A 325 -9.29 20.33 26.46
CA PHE A 325 -10.01 21.52 26.89
C PHE A 325 -9.30 22.03 28.15
N ILE A 326 -8.69 23.22 28.06
CA ILE A 326 -8.30 24.02 29.22
C ILE A 326 -9.52 24.84 29.64
#